data_AF-A8WI91-F1
#
_entry.id   AF-A8WI91-F1
#
_cell.length_a   1.000
_cell.length_b   1.000
_cell.length_c   1.000
_cell.angle_alpha   90.00
_cell.angle_beta   90.00
_cell.angle_gamma   90.00
#
_symmetry.space_group_name_H-M   'P 1'
#
loop_
_entity.id
_entity.type
_entity.pdbx_description
1 polymer ?
#
loop_
_entity_poly.entity_id
_entity_poly.type
_entity_poly.pdbx_seq_one_letter_code
_entity_poly.pdbx_strand_id
1 'polypeptide(L)' 'MEILNQEFTQELIRLTWRNPVFMAFAIALIWLIPQLLIRRTLSENYKKKKLQKQKDKIEKLYPKSLK' A
#
# COMPACT_ATOMS: atom_id res chain seq x y z
N MET A 1 18.75 -29.43 19.15
CA MET A 1 17.82 -28.36 18.71
C MET A 1 18.43 -27.38 17.72
N GLU A 2 19.76 -27.19 17.67
CA GLU A 2 20.41 -26.27 16.70
C GLU A 2 20.54 -26.87 15.29
N ILE A 3 20.79 -28.17 15.19
CA ILE A 3 21.00 -28.89 13.91
C ILE A 3 19.71 -28.92 13.06
N LEU A 4 18.57 -29.18 13.70
CA LEU A 4 17.25 -29.16 13.06
C LEU A 4 16.91 -27.76 12.51
N ASN A 5 17.34 -26.71 13.21
CA ASN A 5 17.17 -25.34 12.76
C ASN A 5 18.07 -25.04 11.55
N GLN A 6 19.30 -25.55 11.52
CA GLN A 6 20.18 -25.40 10.35
C GLN A 6 19.65 -26.10 9.11
N GLU A 7 19.16 -27.34 9.21
CA GLU A 7 18.58 -28.06 8.07
C GLU A 7 17.34 -27.35 7.53
N PHE A 8 16.44 -26.93 8.41
CA PHE A 8 15.22 -26.20 8.03
C PHE A 8 15.54 -24.84 7.38
N THR A 9 16.54 -24.12 7.91
CA THR A 9 16.99 -22.84 7.34
C THR A 9 17.62 -23.04 5.96
N GLN A 10 18.39 -24.12 5.76
CA GLN A 10 18.96 -24.45 4.46
C GLN A 10 17.90 -24.85 3.42
N GLU A 11 16.87 -25.61 3.82
CA GLU A 11 15.74 -25.92 2.95
C GLU A 11 14.97 -24.66 2.55
N LEU A 12 14.68 -23.77 3.50
CA LEU A 12 14.04 -22.49 3.21
C LEU A 12 14.86 -21.66 2.23
N ILE A 13 16.17 -21.57 2.41
CA ILE A 13 17.06 -20.82 1.50
C ILE A 13 17.08 -21.45 0.10
N ARG A 14 17.07 -22.79 0.00
CA ARG A 14 16.98 -23.48 -1.31
C ARG A 14 15.65 -23.21 -2.00
N LEU A 15 14.55 -23.21 -1.25
CA LEU A 15 13.21 -22.98 -1.79
C LEU A 15 12.95 -21.52 -2.17
N THR A 16 13.57 -20.57 -1.48
CA THR A 16 13.35 -19.13 -1.67
C THR A 16 14.41 -18.45 -2.53
N TRP A 17 15.67 -18.51 -2.14
CA TRP A 17 16.76 -17.77 -2.80
C TRP A 17 17.37 -18.49 -3.99
N ARG A 18 17.32 -19.83 -4.00
CA ARG A 18 17.86 -20.64 -5.09
C ARG A 18 16.80 -21.00 -6.14
N ASN A 19 15.54 -20.61 -5.93
CA ASN A 19 14.45 -20.80 -6.87
C ASN A 19 14.16 -19.48 -7.63
N PRO A 20 14.47 -19.40 -8.93
CA PRO A 20 14.28 -18.18 -9.72
C PRO A 20 12.80 -17.78 -9.84
N VAL A 21 11.87 -18.75 -9.75
CA VAL A 21 10.43 -18.48 -9.80
C VAL A 21 10.00 -17.71 -8.56
N PHE A 22 10.41 -18.15 -7.37
CA PHE A 22 10.13 -17.44 -6.13
C PHE A 22 10.71 -16.03 -6.15
N MET A 23 11.95 -15.89 -6.64
CA MET A 23 12.63 -14.60 -6.72
C MET A 23 11.88 -13.62 -7.63
N ALA A 24 11.37 -14.09 -8.78
CA ALA A 24 10.55 -13.28 -9.68
C ALA A 24 9.24 -12.81 -9.01
N PHE A 25 8.55 -13.70 -8.28
CA PHE A 25 7.36 -13.32 -7.52
C PHE A 25 7.67 -12.32 -6.41
N ALA A 26 8.77 -12.51 -5.68
CA ALA A 26 9.19 -11.60 -4.62
C ALA A 26 9.46 -10.18 -5.18
N ILE A 27 10.19 -10.08 -6.29
CA ILE A 27 10.45 -8.80 -6.97
C ILE A 27 9.13 -8.17 -7.44
N ALA A 28 8.24 -8.95 -8.06
CA ALA A 28 6.94 -8.45 -8.50
C ALA A 28 6.10 -7.93 -7.33
N LEU A 29 6.07 -8.63 -6.20
CA LEU A 29 5.32 -8.21 -5.01
C LEU A 29 5.90 -6.94 -4.39
N ILE A 30 7.22 -6.84 -4.28
CA ILE A 30 7.91 -5.65 -3.79
C ILE A 30 7.57 -4.42 -4.65
N TRP A 31 7.38 -4.61 -5.96
CA TRP A 31 7.00 -3.52 -6.86
C TRP A 31 5.50 -3.20 -6.84
N LEU A 32 4.65 -4.23 -6.86
CA LEU A 32 3.19 -4.08 -7.01
C LEU A 32 2.51 -3.62 -5.73
N ILE A 33 2.91 -4.13 -4.56
CA ILE A 33 2.26 -3.82 -3.28
C ILE A 33 2.34 -2.31 -2.96
N PRO A 34 3.52 -1.65 -3.01
CA PRO A 34 3.59 -0.21 -2.74
C PRO A 34 2.76 0.61 -3.72
N GLN A 35 2.76 0.23 -5.01
CA GLN A 35 2.02 0.94 -6.04
C GLN A 35 0.50 0.88 -5.79
N LEU A 36 -0.02 -0.27 -5.35
CA LEU A 36 -1.44 -0.44 -5.00
C LEU A 36 -1.80 0.39 -3.75
N LEU A 37 -0.95 0.40 -2.73
CA LEU A 37 -1.17 1.17 -1.51
C LEU A 37 -1.21 2.68 -1.79
N ILE A 38 -0.25 3.20 -2.56
CA ILE A 38 -0.19 4.63 -2.94
C ILE A 38 -1.43 5.03 -3.75
N ARG A 39 -1.89 4.19 -4.69
CA ARG A 39 -3.09 4.48 -5.48
C ARG A 39 -4.34 4.60 -4.61
N ARG A 40 -4.48 3.72 -3.60
CA ARG A 40 -5.61 3.77 -2.67
C ARG A 40 -5.61 5.06 -1.86
N THR A 41 -4.49 5.41 -1.23
CA THR A 41 -4.38 6.61 -0.39
C THR A 41 -4.60 7.89 -1.21
N LEU A 42 -4.06 7.96 -2.43
CA LEU A 42 -4.23 9.10 -3.32
C LEU A 42 -5.70 9.29 -3.73
N SER A 43 -6.40 8.20 -4.07
CA SER A 43 -7.83 8.22 -4.40
C SER A 43 -8.68 8.73 -3.23
N GLU A 44 -8.43 8.24 -2.02
CA GLU A 44 -9.15 8.69 -0.83
C GLU A 44 -8.90 10.18 -0.53
N ASN A 45 -7.65 10.61 -0.61
CA ASN A 45 -7.28 12.01 -0.43
C ASN A 45 -7.92 12.91 -1.48
N TYR A 46 -7.99 12.45 -2.73
CA TYR A 46 -8.67 13.19 -3.80
C TYR A 46 -10.17 13.34 -3.54
N LYS A 47 -10.84 12.26 -3.11
CA LYS A 47 -12.27 12.30 -2.73
C LYS A 47 -12.51 13.27 -1.57
N LYS A 48 -11.70 13.19 -0.51
CA LYS A 48 -11.78 14.10 0.65
C LYS A 48 -11.59 15.56 0.22
N LYS A 49 -10.57 15.85 -0.60
CA LYS A 49 -10.29 17.20 -1.11
C LYS A 49 -11.42 17.74 -2.00
N LYS A 50 -12.04 16.89 -2.82
CA LYS A 50 -13.21 17.27 -3.63
C LYS A 50 -14.40 17.64 -2.74
N LEU A 51 -14.67 16.86 -1.71
CA LEU A 51 -15.75 17.13 -0.76
C LEU A 51 -15.49 18.45 0.00
N GLN A 52 -14.26 18.67 0.47
CA GLN A 52 -13.90 19.91 1.14
C GLN A 52 -14.13 21.13 0.24
N LYS A 53 -13.62 21.09 -1.00
CA LYS A 53 -13.85 22.17 -1.97
C LYS A 53 -15.35 22.44 -2.23
N GLN A 54 -16.19 21.41 -2.21
CA GLN A 54 -17.63 21.59 -2.35
C GLN A 54 -18.22 22.27 -1.11
N LYS A 55 -17.81 21.85 0.10
CA LYS A 55 -18.23 22.50 1.36
C LYS A 55 -17.82 23.97 1.37
N ASP A 56 -16.57 24.28 1.03
CA ASP A 56 -16.05 25.66 1.00
C ASP A 56 -16.85 26.53 0.01
N LYS A 57 -17.22 25.98 -1.15
CA LYS A 57 -18.06 26.67 -2.14
C LYS A 57 -19.48 26.92 -1.61
N ILE A 58 -20.09 25.94 -0.98
CA ILE A 58 -21.45 26.06 -0.41
C ILE A 58 -21.44 27.12 0.71
N GLU A 59 -20.43 27.10 1.58
CA GLU A 59 -20.26 28.08 2.65
C GLU A 59 -20.07 29.50 2.09
N LYS A 60 -19.30 29.65 1.00
CA LYS A 60 -19.17 30.94 0.30
C LYS A 60 -20.49 31.42 -0.31
N LEU A 61 -21.32 30.52 -0.84
CA LEU A 61 -22.61 30.85 -1.46
C LEU A 61 -23.70 31.15 -0.42
N TYR A 62 -23.65 30.48 0.73
CA TYR A 62 -24.62 30.61 1.81
C TYR A 62 -23.89 30.87 3.13
N PRO A 63 -23.33 32.08 3.31
CA PRO A 63 -22.63 32.42 4.54
C PRO A 63 -23.62 32.36 5.71
N LYS A 64 -23.29 31.55 6.73
CA LYS A 64 -24.15 31.38 7.91
C LYS A 64 -24.22 32.65 8.78
N SER A 65 -23.35 33.62 8.53
CA SER A 65 -23.42 34.98 9.10
C SER A 65 -24.39 35.84 8.30
N LEU A 66 -25.67 35.52 8.41
CA LEU A 66 -26.77 36.46 8.11
C LEU A 66 -27.48 36.73 9.44
N LYS A 67 -26.72 37.27 10.39
CA LYS A 67 -27.14 37.97 11.60
C LYS A 67 -25.99 38.84 12.08
#